data_AF-A0A1S3QLQ0-F1
#
_entry.id   AF-A0A1S3QLQ0-F1
#
_cell.length_a   1.000
_cell.length_b   1.000
_cell.length_c   1.000
_cell.angle_alpha   90.00
_cell.angle_beta   90.00
_cell.angle_gamma   90.00
#
_symmetry.space_group_name_H-M   'P 1'
#
loop_
_entity.id
_entity.type
_entity.pdbx_description
1 polymer ?
#
loop_
_entity_poly.entity_id
_entity_poly.type
_entity_poly.pdbx_seq_one_letter_code
_entity_poly.pdbx_strand_id
1 'polypeptide(L)'
;DDVKCFSSIVGINRLLGNGTYEAAFPPHEGGYRSRHPIETHGAQNHRHLLYERWARWGMWYKYQPLDLIRRYFGEKIGLYFAWLGWYTGMLIPAALVGLFVFLYGLLTMDTSQV
;
A
#
# COMPACT_ATOMS: atom_id res chain seq x y z
N ASP A 1 24.52 -1.61 -15.22
CA ASP A 1 24.22 -1.77 -16.65
C ASP A 1 25.10 -2.82 -17.33
N ASP A 2 24.97 -4.08 -16.92
CA ASP A 2 25.54 -5.26 -17.64
C ASP A 2 24.63 -6.47 -17.42
N VAL A 3 24.09 -6.59 -16.19
CA VAL A 3 23.04 -7.54 -15.80
C VAL A 3 21.77 -7.41 -16.66
N LYS A 4 21.37 -6.17 -17.02
CA LYS A 4 20.22 -5.93 -17.92
C LYS A 4 20.49 -6.41 -19.36
N CYS A 5 21.74 -6.27 -19.83
CA CYS A 5 22.16 -6.74 -21.15
C CYS A 5 22.17 -8.27 -21.19
N PHE A 6 22.71 -8.94 -20.17
CA PHE A 6 22.71 -10.41 -20.09
C PHE A 6 21.30 -11.01 -20.03
N SER A 7 20.36 -10.39 -19.31
CA SER A 7 18.95 -10.81 -19.29
C SER A 7 18.26 -10.71 -20.65
N SER A 8 18.79 -9.92 -21.59
CA SER A 8 18.26 -9.82 -22.95
C SER A 8 18.74 -10.96 -23.86
N ILE A 9 19.83 -11.65 -23.48
CA ILE A 9 20.46 -12.73 -24.25
C ILE A 9 19.90 -14.10 -23.82
N VAL A 10 19.61 -14.30 -22.53
CA VAL A 10 19.07 -15.55 -21.99
C VAL A 10 17.98 -15.29 -20.93
N GLY A 11 16.91 -16.10 -20.94
CA GLY A 11 15.89 -16.12 -19.89
C GLY A 11 14.47 -15.83 -20.40
N ILE A 12 13.47 -15.94 -19.49
CA ILE A 12 12.05 -15.77 -19.83
C ILE A 12 11.73 -14.34 -20.31
N ASN A 13 12.49 -13.34 -19.86
CA ASN A 13 12.36 -11.94 -20.29
C ASN A 13 12.64 -11.76 -21.80
N ARG A 14 13.60 -12.51 -22.37
CA ARG A 14 13.86 -12.51 -23.81
C ARG A 14 12.70 -13.10 -24.59
N LEU A 15 12.12 -14.18 -24.08
CA LEU A 15 11.01 -14.88 -24.73
C LEU A 15 9.72 -14.05 -24.71
N LEU A 16 9.48 -13.29 -23.63
CA LEU A 16 8.43 -12.29 -23.55
C LEU A 16 8.70 -11.12 -24.51
N GLY A 17 9.93 -10.58 -24.51
CA GLY A 17 10.31 -9.46 -25.38
C GLY A 17 10.27 -9.76 -26.88
N ASN A 18 10.52 -11.01 -27.27
CA ASN A 18 10.43 -11.47 -28.66
C ASN A 18 9.02 -11.94 -29.07
N GLY A 19 8.03 -11.88 -28.18
CA GLY A 19 6.65 -12.29 -28.47
C GLY A 19 6.42 -13.80 -28.57
N THR A 20 7.36 -14.62 -28.11
CA THR A 20 7.19 -16.09 -28.02
C THR A 20 6.28 -16.48 -26.86
N TYR A 21 6.37 -15.74 -25.74
CA TYR A 21 5.41 -15.81 -24.65
C TYR A 21 4.61 -14.50 -24.58
N GLU A 22 3.32 -14.62 -24.29
CA GLU A 22 2.43 -13.45 -24.10
C GLU A 22 2.60 -12.82 -22.72
N ALA A 23 2.65 -13.63 -21.66
CA ALA A 23 2.79 -13.16 -20.29
C ALA A 23 3.41 -14.24 -19.38
N ALA A 24 4.08 -13.79 -18.32
CA ALA A 24 4.50 -14.63 -17.20
C ALA A 24 4.22 -13.90 -15.89
N PHE A 25 3.41 -14.50 -15.02
CA PHE A 25 3.04 -13.93 -13.74
C PHE A 25 2.90 -15.02 -12.67
N PRO A 26 3.27 -14.73 -11.41
CA PRO A 26 3.03 -15.66 -10.32
C PRO A 26 1.52 -15.75 -10.01
N PRO A 27 0.97 -16.96 -9.76
CA PRO A 27 -0.41 -17.11 -9.34
C PRO A 27 -0.61 -16.61 -7.90
N HIS A 28 -1.79 -16.08 -7.60
CA HIS A 28 -2.18 -15.70 -6.23
C HIS A 28 -2.78 -16.88 -5.46
N GLU A 29 -2.66 -16.84 -4.13
CA GLU A 29 -3.29 -17.79 -3.20
C GLU A 29 -4.81 -17.53 -3.09
N GLY A 30 -5.57 -18.01 -4.07
CA GLY A 30 -7.03 -18.04 -4.05
C GLY A 30 -7.75 -16.68 -4.05
N GLY A 31 -9.04 -16.71 -3.72
CA GLY A 31 -9.92 -15.54 -3.67
C GLY A 31 -9.69 -14.66 -2.44
N TYR A 32 -10.00 -13.36 -2.58
CA TYR A 32 -9.91 -12.38 -1.49
C TYR A 32 -11.15 -12.36 -0.57
N ARG A 33 -12.26 -12.98 -0.99
CA ARG A 33 -13.49 -13.15 -0.19
C ARG A 33 -13.58 -14.59 0.30
N SER A 34 -13.88 -14.80 1.57
CA SER A 34 -14.30 -16.10 2.09
C SER A 34 -15.82 -16.17 2.23
N ARG A 35 -16.32 -17.41 2.27
CA ARG A 35 -17.72 -17.72 2.59
C ARG A 35 -18.01 -17.70 4.10
N HIS A 36 -16.96 -17.76 4.91
CA HIS A 36 -17.02 -17.86 6.37
C HIS A 36 -16.25 -16.71 7.03
N PRO A 37 -16.77 -16.13 8.15
CA PRO A 37 -16.06 -15.10 8.90
C PRO A 37 -14.67 -15.56 9.38
N ILE A 38 -13.69 -14.66 9.37
CA ILE A 38 -12.32 -14.95 9.87
C ILE A 38 -12.35 -15.34 11.35
N GLU A 39 -13.26 -14.79 12.15
CA GLU A 39 -13.32 -15.05 13.59
C GLU A 39 -13.76 -16.48 13.92
N THR A 40 -14.55 -17.12 13.05
CA THR A 40 -15.08 -18.47 13.30
C THR A 40 -14.21 -19.56 12.68
N HIS A 41 -13.58 -19.31 11.54
CA HIS A 41 -12.83 -20.33 10.79
C HIS A 41 -11.36 -19.99 10.52
N GLY A 42 -10.86 -18.87 11.04
CA GLY A 42 -9.53 -18.38 10.74
C GLY A 42 -9.39 -17.88 9.30
N ALA A 43 -8.24 -17.29 9.00
CA ALA A 43 -7.96 -16.88 7.62
C ALA A 43 -7.59 -18.09 6.77
N GLN A 44 -8.37 -18.31 5.71
CA GLN A 44 -8.13 -19.41 4.78
C GLN A 44 -6.91 -19.18 3.86
N ASN A 45 -6.62 -17.91 3.52
CA ASN A 45 -5.50 -17.51 2.63
C ASN A 45 -4.86 -16.22 3.12
N HIS A 46 -3.56 -16.00 2.84
CA HIS A 46 -2.88 -14.75 3.17
C HIS A 46 -3.52 -13.53 2.49
N ARG A 47 -3.98 -13.68 1.24
CA ARG A 47 -4.67 -12.61 0.49
C ARG A 47 -5.94 -12.13 1.18
N HIS A 48 -6.74 -13.07 1.69
CA HIS A 48 -7.98 -12.76 2.37
C HIS A 48 -7.71 -12.08 3.73
N LEU A 49 -6.73 -12.57 4.49
CA LEU A 49 -6.30 -11.93 5.74
C LEU A 49 -5.84 -10.48 5.53
N LEU A 50 -5.07 -10.26 4.46
CA LEU A 50 -4.55 -8.94 4.11
C LEU A 50 -5.68 -7.98 3.71
N TYR A 51 -6.67 -8.46 2.97
CA TYR A 51 -7.84 -7.67 2.62
C TYR A 51 -8.60 -7.21 3.86
N GLU A 52 -8.95 -8.16 4.74
CA GLU A 52 -9.76 -7.88 5.93
C GLU A 52 -9.07 -6.97 6.95
N ARG A 53 -7.75 -7.09 7.11
CA ARG A 53 -6.99 -6.31 8.11
C ARG A 53 -6.47 -4.96 7.62
N TRP A 54 -6.27 -4.80 6.31
CA TRP A 54 -5.56 -3.64 5.77
C TRP A 54 -6.24 -3.00 4.57
N ALA A 55 -6.59 -3.77 3.54
CA ALA A 55 -7.11 -3.20 2.28
C ALA A 55 -8.62 -2.84 2.32
N ARG A 56 -9.22 -2.69 3.51
CA ARG A 56 -10.61 -2.25 3.69
C ARG A 56 -10.65 -0.76 4.03
N TRP A 57 -11.56 -0.04 3.38
CA TRP A 57 -11.81 1.39 3.64
C TRP A 57 -12.03 1.71 5.13
N GLY A 58 -12.73 0.83 5.85
CA GLY A 58 -12.98 0.99 7.28
C GLY A 58 -11.76 0.77 8.19
N MET A 59 -10.58 0.43 7.66
CA MET A 59 -9.38 0.10 8.45
C MET A 59 -8.29 1.18 8.37
N TRP A 60 -8.57 2.31 7.71
CA TRP A 60 -7.62 3.41 7.49
C TRP A 60 -7.06 4.01 8.79
N TYR A 61 -7.80 3.93 9.90
CA TYR A 61 -7.39 4.44 11.20
C TYR A 61 -6.46 3.48 11.98
N LYS A 62 -6.34 2.22 11.55
CA LYS A 62 -5.47 1.24 12.21
C LYS A 62 -4.05 1.31 11.65
N TYR A 63 -3.08 0.96 12.49
CA TYR A 63 -1.70 0.80 12.04
C TYR A 63 -1.61 -0.26 10.94
N GLN A 64 -0.81 0.03 9.90
CA GLN A 64 -0.61 -0.89 8.78
C GLN A 64 0.15 -2.15 9.25
N PRO A 65 -0.34 -3.37 8.95
CA PRO A 65 0.36 -4.62 9.27
C PRO A 65 1.48 -4.87 8.25
N LEU A 66 2.59 -4.15 8.39
CA LEU A 66 3.71 -4.15 7.44
C LEU A 66 4.35 -5.54 7.27
N ASP A 67 4.43 -6.35 8.32
CA ASP A 67 5.01 -7.69 8.21
C ASP A 67 4.12 -8.63 7.36
N LEU A 68 2.80 -8.45 7.39
CA LEU A 68 1.88 -9.24 6.55
C LEU A 68 1.98 -8.82 5.08
N ILE A 69 2.08 -7.51 4.82
CA ILE A 69 2.30 -6.96 3.47
C ILE A 69 3.64 -7.48 2.92
N ARG A 70 4.70 -7.44 3.73
CA ARG A 70 6.04 -7.90 3.36
C ARG A 70 6.07 -9.39 3.03
N ARG A 71 5.40 -10.23 3.82
CA ARG A 71 5.33 -11.67 3.55
C ARG A 71 4.57 -12.01 2.27
N TYR A 72 3.50 -11.26 1.95
CA TYR A 72 2.66 -11.54 0.76
C TYR A 72 3.18 -10.91 -0.54
N PHE A 73 3.69 -9.67 -0.49
CA PHE A 73 4.13 -8.93 -1.67
C PHE A 73 5.67 -8.83 -1.80
N GLY A 74 6.42 -9.20 -0.75
CA GLY A 74 7.87 -9.06 -0.70
C GLY A 74 8.32 -7.72 -0.13
N GLU A 75 9.63 -7.58 0.04
CA GLU A 75 10.25 -6.47 0.76
C GLU A 75 10.13 -5.12 0.04
N LYS A 76 10.22 -5.12 -1.30
CA LYS A 76 10.12 -3.88 -2.10
C LYS A 76 8.78 -3.18 -1.90
N ILE A 77 7.68 -3.95 -1.95
CA ILE A 77 6.32 -3.41 -1.76
C ILE A 77 6.07 -3.12 -0.27
N GLY A 78 6.56 -3.97 0.63
CA GLY A 78 6.48 -3.71 2.07
C GLY A 78 7.13 -2.38 2.47
N LEU A 79 8.31 -2.08 1.93
CA LEU A 79 9.02 -0.82 2.20
C LEU A 79 8.30 0.39 1.61
N TYR A 80 7.73 0.27 0.41
CA TYR A 80 6.92 1.33 -0.20
C TYR A 80 5.77 1.75 0.71
N PHE A 81 5.00 0.80 1.23
CA PHE A 81 3.88 1.09 2.13
C PHE A 81 4.35 1.60 3.50
N ALA A 82 5.46 1.09 4.03
CA ALA A 82 6.05 1.60 5.26
C ALA A 82 6.41 3.08 5.16
N TRP A 83 7.06 3.47 4.06
CA TRP A 83 7.41 4.87 3.82
C TRP A 83 6.18 5.76 3.60
N LEU A 84 5.20 5.27 2.85
CA LEU A 84 3.95 5.99 2.62
C LEU A 84 3.20 6.28 3.92
N GLY A 85 3.05 5.26 4.78
CA GLY A 85 2.39 5.41 6.08
C GLY A 85 3.11 6.42 6.99
N TRP A 86 4.44 6.35 7.04
CA TRP A 86 5.25 7.32 7.77
C TRP A 86 5.07 8.75 7.24
N TYR A 87 5.12 8.93 5.91
CA TYR A 87 4.93 10.22 5.26
C TYR A 87 3.57 10.82 5.60
N THR A 88 2.48 10.04 5.45
CA THR A 88 1.13 10.49 5.84
C THR A 88 1.02 10.83 7.32
N GLY A 89 1.75 10.12 8.19
CA GLY A 89 1.81 10.42 9.62
C GLY A 89 2.43 11.78 9.91
N MET A 90 3.46 12.18 9.17
CA MET A 90 4.09 13.50 9.28
C MET A 90 3.23 14.63 8.70
N LEU A 91 2.29 14.34 7.81
CA LEU A 91 1.34 15.34 7.32
C LEU A 91 0.31 15.74 8.39
N ILE A 92 -0.01 14.88 9.34
CA ILE A 92 -0.98 15.19 10.41
C ILE A 92 -0.57 16.41 11.25
N PRO A 93 0.64 16.47 11.85
CA PRO A 93 1.06 17.65 12.61
C PRO A 93 1.20 18.89 11.72
N ALA A 94 1.68 18.74 10.48
CA ALA A 94 1.77 19.85 9.53
C ALA A 94 0.37 20.43 9.20
N ALA A 95 -0.62 19.56 8.98
CA ALA A 95 -2.00 19.96 8.73
C ALA A 95 -2.64 20.63 9.96
N LEU A 96 -2.37 20.13 11.17
CA LEU A 96 -2.85 20.75 12.41
C LEU A 96 -2.31 22.17 12.56
N VAL A 97 -1.01 22.39 12.38
CA VAL A 97 -0.40 23.73 12.45
C VAL A 97 -1.01 24.66 11.39
N GLY A 98 -1.14 24.17 10.14
CA GLY A 98 -1.77 24.94 9.07
C GLY A 98 -3.22 25.33 9.38
N LEU A 99 -4.00 24.40 9.96
CA LEU A 99 -5.37 24.65 10.37
C LEU A 99 -5.45 25.69 11.50
N PHE A 100 -4.56 25.63 12.50
CA PHE A 100 -4.54 26.62 13.58
C PHE A 100 -4.21 28.02 13.08
N VAL A 101 -3.21 28.15 12.20
CA VAL A 101 -2.86 29.44 11.58
C VAL A 101 -4.01 29.99 10.74
N PHE A 102 -4.69 29.12 9.97
CA PHE A 102 -5.84 29.50 9.17
C PHE A 102 -7.01 30.01 10.03
N LEU A 103 -7.35 29.28 11.09
CA LEU A 103 -8.41 29.68 12.03
C LEU A 103 -8.08 30.98 12.76
N TYR A 104 -6.82 31.17 13.19
CA TYR A 104 -6.36 32.42 13.80
C TYR A 104 -6.51 33.60 12.82
N GLY A 105 -6.17 33.39 11.55
CA GLY A 105 -6.40 34.36 10.49
C GLY A 105 -7.87 34.77 10.38
N LEU A 106 -8.77 33.79 10.25
CA LEU A 106 -10.22 34.05 10.15
C LEU A 106 -10.76 34.85 11.34
N LEU A 107 -10.43 34.44 12.58
CA LEU A 107 -10.89 35.14 13.79
C LEU A 107 -10.33 36.57 13.92
N THR A 108 -9.13 36.82 13.38
CA THR A 108 -8.51 38.15 13.40
C THR A 108 -9.09 39.08 12.32
N MET A 109 -9.64 38.52 11.22
CA MET A 109 -10.25 39.33 10.17
C MET A 109 -11.54 40.04 10.63
N ASP A 110 -12.37 39.38 11.43
CA ASP A 110 -13.63 39.97 11.93
C ASP A 110 -13.38 41.10 12.95
N THR A 111 -12.29 41.03 13.71
CA THR A 111 -11.94 42.05 14.72
C THR A 111 -11.26 43.29 14.14
N SER A 112 -10.82 43.23 12.87
CA SER A 112 -10.13 44.33 12.17
C SER A 112 -11.00 45.06 11.15
N GLN A 113 -12.28 44.70 11.04
CA GLN A 113 -13.26 45.46 10.26
C GLN A 113 -13.73 46.69 11.06
N VAL A 114 -13.14 47.84 10.75
CA VAL A 114 -13.62 49.19 11.15
C VAL A 114 -14.88 49.60 10.40
#